data_AF-A0A6J4HQ01-F1
#
_entry.id   AF-A0A6J4HQ01-F1
#
_cell.length_a   1.000
_cell.length_b   1.000
_cell.length_c   1.000
_cell.angle_alpha   90.00
_cell.angle_beta   90.00
_cell.angle_gamma   90.00
#
_symmetry.space_group_name_H-M   'P 1'
#
loop_
_entity.id
_entity.type
_entity.pdbx_description
1 polymer ?
#
loop_
_entity_poly.entity_id
_entity_poly.type
_entity_poly.pdbx_seq_one_letter_code
_entity_poly.pdbx_strand_id
1 'polypeptide(L)'
;MPIPVQNIYHLLSYAWDKPETAAFTNTEGGSEETEAPVNILANILLPEITALLAHGLATDFISATQTVRGIKGKLLLNATFRQNQLVPGQTVCLVTAPCLDILPNQFIKAALLCLQQTADLAPTFAAHLKRVLAAFAQVNADLNSLGPTPGPPRHQTRRYGFILNCCVFIRTNLLPKPTGQGYIFPAFLIDKKQMGGIFEKFVRNFYRREQKQY
;
A
#
# COMPACT_ATOMS: atom_id res chain seq x y z
N MET A 1 14.43 -29.17 -7.99
CA MET A 1 13.08 -28.96 -8.57
C MET A 1 12.64 -27.55 -8.23
N PRO A 2 12.15 -26.75 -9.19
CA PRO A 2 11.56 -25.45 -8.88
C PRO A 2 10.26 -25.64 -8.09
N ILE A 3 10.00 -24.76 -7.13
CA ILE A 3 8.77 -24.77 -6.33
C ILE A 3 7.63 -24.27 -7.23
N PRO A 4 6.46 -24.95 -7.28
CA PRO A 4 5.31 -24.48 -8.04
C PRO A 4 4.88 -23.06 -7.62
N VAL A 5 4.55 -22.23 -8.60
CA VAL A 5 4.07 -20.84 -8.42
C VAL A 5 2.86 -20.78 -7.47
N GLN A 6 1.95 -21.74 -7.57
CA GLN A 6 0.79 -21.89 -6.67
C GLN A 6 1.18 -22.06 -5.19
N ASN A 7 2.23 -22.84 -4.91
CA ASN A 7 2.68 -23.07 -3.53
C ASN A 7 3.26 -21.79 -2.93
N ILE A 8 3.92 -20.96 -3.75
CA ILE A 8 4.44 -19.66 -3.32
C ILE A 8 3.28 -18.73 -2.97
N TYR A 9 2.21 -18.74 -3.77
CA TYR A 9 0.99 -17.99 -3.46
C TYR A 9 0.40 -18.40 -2.10
N HIS A 10 0.17 -19.69 -1.88
CA HIS A 10 -0.38 -20.19 -0.61
C HIS A 10 0.52 -19.82 0.57
N LEU A 11 1.83 -19.99 0.40
CA LEU A 11 2.81 -19.65 1.43
C LEU A 11 2.74 -18.18 1.84
N LEU A 12 2.67 -17.26 0.86
CA LEU A 12 2.56 -15.83 1.11
C LEU A 12 1.22 -15.44 1.73
N SER A 13 0.11 -15.98 1.22
CA SER A 13 -1.24 -15.73 1.76
C SER A 13 -1.35 -16.12 3.24
N TYR A 14 -0.80 -17.27 3.63
CA TYR A 14 -0.76 -17.70 5.02
C TYR A 14 0.26 -16.90 5.86
N ALA A 15 1.45 -16.59 5.31
CA ALA A 15 2.45 -15.78 6.03
C ALA A 15 1.93 -14.38 6.40
N TRP A 16 1.00 -13.83 5.62
CA TRP A 16 0.36 -12.53 5.86
C TRP A 16 -1.04 -12.62 6.47
N ASP A 17 -1.41 -13.77 7.02
CA ASP A 17 -2.64 -13.98 7.79
C ASP A 17 -3.93 -13.73 6.98
N LYS A 18 -3.90 -14.02 5.68
CA LYS A 18 -5.05 -13.97 4.75
C LYS A 18 -5.06 -15.17 3.78
N PRO A 19 -5.46 -16.37 4.24
CA PRO A 19 -5.60 -17.55 3.38
C PRO A 19 -6.88 -17.53 2.51
N GLU A 20 -7.85 -16.66 2.81
CA GLU A 20 -9.17 -16.59 2.14
C GLU A 20 -9.14 -15.87 0.78
N THR A 21 -7.99 -15.40 0.31
CA THR A 21 -7.87 -14.81 -1.02
C THR A 21 -8.10 -15.90 -2.07
N ALA A 22 -9.37 -16.03 -2.49
CA ALA A 22 -9.86 -16.97 -3.48
C ALA A 22 -9.42 -16.66 -4.93
N ALA A 23 -8.44 -15.78 -5.11
CA ALA A 23 -8.07 -15.28 -6.45
C ALA A 23 -7.25 -16.29 -7.26
N PHE A 24 -6.57 -17.23 -6.60
CA PHE A 24 -5.73 -18.22 -7.29
C PHE A 24 -6.46 -19.54 -7.62
N THR A 25 -7.67 -19.75 -7.10
CA THR A 25 -8.43 -20.99 -7.34
C THR A 25 -9.10 -21.03 -8.71
N ASN A 26 -9.23 -19.89 -9.40
CA ASN A 26 -9.95 -19.80 -10.68
C ASN A 26 -9.06 -19.84 -11.93
N THR A 27 -7.74 -19.96 -11.77
CA THR A 27 -6.82 -20.25 -12.88
C THR A 27 -6.42 -21.71 -12.79
N GLU A 28 -7.31 -22.57 -13.29
CA GLU A 28 -6.91 -23.90 -13.75
C GLU A 28 -5.83 -23.72 -14.83
N GLY A 29 -4.64 -24.24 -14.59
CA GLY A 29 -3.51 -24.14 -15.52
C GLY A 29 -2.72 -22.84 -15.36
N GLY A 30 -1.40 -22.98 -15.16
CA GLY A 30 -0.49 -21.86 -15.22
C GLY A 30 -0.66 -21.12 -16.55
N SER A 31 -1.16 -19.90 -16.48
CA SER A 31 -0.97 -18.96 -17.58
C SER A 31 0.50 -18.56 -17.59
N GLU A 32 1.12 -18.49 -18.77
CA GLU A 32 2.50 -18.00 -18.98
C GLU A 32 2.72 -16.62 -18.31
N GLU A 33 1.62 -15.87 -18.07
CA GLU A 33 1.60 -14.60 -17.34
C GLU A 33 1.98 -14.69 -15.85
N THR A 34 1.98 -15.87 -15.22
CA THR A 34 2.23 -16.03 -13.76
C THR A 34 3.58 -16.64 -13.39
N GLU A 35 4.46 -16.88 -14.36
CA GLU A 35 5.81 -17.41 -14.08
C GLU A 35 6.68 -16.42 -13.32
N ALA A 36 6.50 -15.12 -13.54
CA ALA A 36 7.29 -14.10 -12.87
C ALA A 36 6.78 -13.84 -11.43
N PRO A 37 7.68 -13.77 -10.43
CA PRO A 37 7.31 -13.52 -9.03
C PRO A 37 6.57 -12.19 -8.82
N VAL A 38 6.82 -11.20 -9.69
CA VAL A 38 6.13 -9.90 -9.70
C VAL A 38 4.64 -10.06 -10.00
N ASN A 39 4.28 -10.94 -10.94
CA ASN A 39 2.90 -11.15 -11.36
C ASN A 39 2.09 -11.85 -10.25
N ILE A 40 2.72 -12.76 -9.49
CA ILE A 40 2.11 -13.36 -8.29
C ILE A 40 1.74 -12.28 -7.27
N LEU A 41 2.69 -11.37 -6.97
CA LEU A 41 2.47 -10.29 -6.01
C LEU A 41 1.42 -9.28 -6.51
N ALA A 42 1.44 -8.94 -7.80
CA ALA A 42 0.42 -8.09 -8.41
C ALA A 42 -0.98 -8.72 -8.31
N ASN A 43 -1.09 -10.04 -8.53
CA ASN A 43 -2.34 -10.78 -8.41
C ASN A 43 -2.88 -10.82 -6.96
N ILE A 44 -1.99 -10.88 -5.97
CA ILE A 44 -2.37 -10.78 -4.55
C ILE A 44 -2.79 -9.36 -4.18
N LEU A 45 -2.01 -8.37 -4.61
CA LEU A 45 -2.11 -6.99 -4.14
C LEU A 45 -3.26 -6.21 -4.79
N LEU A 46 -3.46 -6.35 -6.11
CA LEU A 46 -4.41 -5.51 -6.84
C LEU A 46 -5.87 -5.73 -6.42
N PRO A 47 -6.38 -6.96 -6.23
CA PRO A 47 -7.74 -7.19 -5.74
C PRO A 47 -7.98 -6.60 -4.33
N GLU A 48 -6.94 -6.61 -3.50
CA GLU A 48 -7.02 -6.07 -2.14
C GLU A 48 -7.06 -4.55 -2.16
N ILE A 49 -6.32 -3.91 -3.06
CA ILE A 49 -6.39 -2.46 -3.24
C ILE A 49 -7.72 -2.05 -3.88
N THR A 50 -8.28 -2.81 -4.81
CA THR A 50 -9.62 -2.49 -5.35
C THR A 50 -10.71 -2.63 -4.30
N ALA A 51 -10.65 -3.66 -3.45
CA ALA A 51 -11.54 -3.80 -2.30
C ALA A 51 -11.37 -2.63 -1.30
N LEU A 52 -10.13 -2.18 -1.07
CA LEU A 52 -9.86 -0.99 -0.25
C LEU A 52 -10.48 0.27 -0.87
N LEU A 53 -10.30 0.48 -2.17
CA LEU A 53 -10.86 1.64 -2.89
C LEU A 53 -12.39 1.65 -2.87
N ALA A 54 -13.04 0.49 -2.96
CA ALA A 54 -14.49 0.39 -2.87
C ALA A 54 -15.05 0.88 -1.52
N HIS A 55 -14.24 0.83 -0.46
CA HIS A 55 -14.60 1.33 0.87
C HIS A 55 -14.09 2.75 1.17
N GLY A 56 -13.32 3.33 0.26
CA GLY A 56 -12.68 4.63 0.43
C GLY A 56 -11.30 4.55 1.08
N LEU A 57 -10.39 5.39 0.60
CA LEU A 57 -9.06 5.56 1.18
C LEU A 57 -9.14 6.16 2.58
N ALA A 58 -8.17 5.83 3.42
CA ALA A 58 -8.08 6.40 4.75
C ALA A 58 -7.75 7.88 4.64
N THR A 59 -8.47 8.69 5.39
CA THR A 59 -8.25 10.12 5.55
C THR A 59 -7.70 10.38 6.94
N ASP A 60 -6.81 11.36 7.04
CA ASP A 60 -6.43 11.97 8.32
C ASP A 60 -6.84 13.44 8.31
N PHE A 61 -6.83 14.05 9.49
CA PHE A 61 -7.29 15.42 9.67
C PHE A 61 -6.08 16.35 9.86
N ILE A 62 -5.86 17.23 8.88
CA ILE A 62 -4.80 18.22 8.96
C ILE A 62 -5.42 19.55 9.39
N SER A 63 -4.88 20.12 10.45
CA SER A 63 -5.23 21.47 10.92
C SER A 63 -4.34 22.49 10.24
N ALA A 64 -4.96 23.40 9.48
CA ALA A 64 -4.28 24.52 8.84
C ALA A 64 -4.79 25.84 9.41
N THR A 65 -3.87 26.78 9.62
CA THR A 65 -4.25 28.16 9.97
C THR A 65 -4.56 28.92 8.69
N GLN A 66 -5.78 29.45 8.59
CA GLN A 66 -6.25 30.18 7.43
C GLN A 66 -6.98 31.45 7.84
N THR A 67 -6.81 32.51 7.05
CA THR A 67 -7.59 33.75 7.19
C THR A 67 -8.88 33.60 6.41
N VAL A 68 -10.01 33.80 7.07
CA VAL A 68 -11.35 33.60 6.50
C VAL A 68 -12.22 34.82 6.80
N ARG A 69 -13.12 35.17 5.87
CA ARG A 69 -14.20 36.14 6.13
C ARG A 69 -15.24 35.46 7.02
N GLY A 70 -15.47 35.99 8.22
CA GLY A 70 -16.26 35.33 9.26
C GLY A 70 -15.45 34.33 10.10
N ILE A 71 -16.13 33.37 10.74
CA ILE A 71 -15.52 32.39 11.66
C ILE A 71 -15.72 30.98 11.11
N LYS A 72 -14.64 30.19 11.00
CA LYS A 72 -14.70 28.79 10.56
C LYS A 72 -13.77 27.95 11.41
N GLY A 73 -14.28 26.94 12.11
CA GLY A 73 -13.46 26.11 13.00
C GLY A 73 -13.03 26.84 14.27
N LYS A 74 -11.77 26.66 14.70
CA LYS A 74 -11.26 27.24 15.96
C LYS A 74 -10.67 28.62 15.70
N LEU A 75 -11.29 29.66 16.25
CA LEU A 75 -10.81 31.03 16.09
C LEU A 75 -9.54 31.28 16.92
N LEU A 76 -8.51 31.86 16.30
CA LEU A 76 -7.27 32.25 16.94
C LEU A 76 -7.29 33.75 17.20
N LEU A 77 -7.82 34.13 18.37
CA LEU A 77 -7.97 35.54 18.79
C LEU A 77 -6.64 36.30 18.72
N ASN A 78 -5.58 35.75 19.33
CA ASN A 78 -4.26 36.40 19.36
C ASN A 78 -3.70 36.71 17.97
N ALA A 79 -3.82 35.77 17.02
CA ALA A 79 -3.34 35.97 15.65
C ALA A 79 -4.20 37.00 14.89
N THR A 80 -5.52 36.95 15.10
CA THR A 80 -6.49 37.86 14.47
C THR A 80 -6.25 39.32 14.89
N PHE A 81 -6.04 39.57 16.19
CA PHE A 81 -5.72 40.91 16.70
C PHE A 81 -4.36 41.40 16.23
N ARG A 82 -3.32 40.55 16.27
CA ARG A 82 -1.96 40.93 15.83
C ARG A 82 -1.88 41.31 14.36
N GLN A 83 -2.68 40.67 13.51
CA GLN A 83 -2.71 40.92 12.07
C GLN A 83 -3.78 41.96 11.67
N ASN A 84 -4.46 42.57 12.64
CA ASN A 84 -5.54 43.55 12.46
C ASN A 84 -6.63 43.11 11.45
N GLN A 85 -6.91 41.80 11.40
CA GLN A 85 -7.79 41.19 10.38
C GLN A 85 -9.27 41.52 10.60
N LEU A 86 -9.64 42.07 11.76
CA LEU A 86 -11.02 42.49 12.05
C LEU A 86 -11.48 43.67 11.19
N VAL A 87 -10.56 44.55 10.79
CA VAL A 87 -10.87 45.73 9.95
C VAL A 87 -11.44 45.32 8.59
N PRO A 88 -10.85 44.36 7.85
CA PRO A 88 -11.46 43.83 6.63
C PRO A 88 -12.56 42.76 6.88
N GLY A 89 -13.05 42.58 8.12
CA GLY A 89 -14.07 41.57 8.46
C GLY A 89 -13.57 40.12 8.40
N GLN A 90 -12.27 39.92 8.61
CA GLN A 90 -11.60 38.62 8.53
C GLN A 90 -11.14 38.14 9.90
N THR A 91 -11.05 36.82 10.06
CA THR A 91 -10.49 36.21 11.27
C THR A 91 -9.48 35.14 10.90
N VAL A 92 -8.46 34.98 11.74
CA VAL A 92 -7.48 33.90 11.62
C VAL A 92 -8.04 32.71 12.38
N CYS A 93 -8.35 31.63 11.66
CA CYS A 93 -8.91 30.43 12.24
C CYS A 93 -8.04 29.21 11.93
N LEU A 94 -7.99 28.29 12.89
CA LEU A 94 -7.49 26.95 12.70
C LEU A 94 -8.64 26.07 12.21
N VAL A 95 -8.57 25.70 10.93
CA VAL A 95 -9.56 24.87 10.25
C VAL A 95 -8.97 23.48 10.04
N THR A 96 -9.73 22.47 10.43
CA THR A 96 -9.36 21.08 10.21
C THR A 96 -10.07 20.58 8.96
N ALA A 97 -9.30 20.06 8.00
CA ALA A 97 -9.81 19.50 6.76
C ALA A 97 -9.37 18.03 6.61
N PRO A 98 -10.22 17.17 6.01
CA PRO A 98 -9.80 15.82 5.69
C PRO A 98 -8.74 15.85 4.58
N CYS A 99 -7.68 15.07 4.78
CA CYS A 99 -6.58 14.91 3.84
C CYS A 99 -6.40 13.43 3.50
N LEU A 100 -6.32 13.12 2.22
CA LEU A 100 -5.98 11.79 1.71
C LEU A 100 -4.48 11.56 1.61
N ASP A 101 -3.68 12.63 1.66
CA ASP A 101 -2.23 12.61 1.51
C ASP A 101 -1.55 12.21 2.84
N ILE A 102 -1.83 10.99 3.27
CA ILE A 102 -1.33 10.40 4.51
C ILE A 102 -0.23 9.40 4.21
N LEU A 103 0.71 9.21 5.14
CA LEU A 103 1.88 8.34 4.95
C LEU A 103 1.53 6.91 4.46
N PRO A 104 0.48 6.22 4.97
CA PRO A 104 0.05 4.93 4.43
C PRO A 104 -0.33 4.96 2.94
N ASN A 105 -1.10 5.98 2.53
CA ASN A 105 -1.56 6.11 1.14
C ASN A 105 -0.40 6.47 0.21
N GLN A 106 0.49 7.36 0.67
CA GLN A 106 1.72 7.71 -0.05
C GLN A 106 2.59 6.48 -0.27
N PHE A 107 2.74 5.65 0.77
CA PHE A 107 3.53 4.42 0.70
C PHE A 107 2.95 3.40 -0.28
N ILE A 108 1.63 3.20 -0.27
CA ILE A 108 0.95 2.31 -1.24
C ILE A 108 1.15 2.84 -2.66
N LYS A 109 0.91 4.14 -2.90
CA LYS A 109 1.10 4.75 -4.22
C LYS A 109 2.55 4.62 -4.69
N ALA A 110 3.53 4.85 -3.83
CA ALA A 110 4.95 4.66 -4.15
C ALA A 110 5.25 3.21 -4.57
N ALA A 111 4.78 2.23 -3.81
CA ALA A 111 5.00 0.81 -4.14
C ALA A 111 4.35 0.41 -5.47
N LEU A 112 3.14 0.92 -5.76
CA LEU A 112 2.47 0.70 -7.04
C LEU A 112 3.21 1.35 -8.21
N LEU A 113 3.75 2.55 -8.04
CA LEU A 113 4.56 3.21 -9.06
C LEU A 113 5.87 2.44 -9.32
N CYS A 114 6.52 1.90 -8.29
CA CYS A 114 7.67 1.02 -8.46
C CYS A 114 7.31 -0.25 -9.25
N LEU A 115 6.18 -0.89 -8.93
CA LEU A 115 5.67 -2.04 -9.70
C LEU A 115 5.38 -1.68 -11.16
N GLN A 116 4.82 -0.50 -11.43
CA GLN A 116 4.57 -0.06 -12.81
C GLN A 116 5.84 0.04 -13.65
N GLN A 117 6.97 0.35 -13.01
CA GLN A 117 8.28 0.49 -13.64
C GLN A 117 9.04 -0.85 -13.74
N THR A 118 8.45 -1.97 -13.32
CA THR A 118 9.04 -3.30 -13.50
C THR A 118 8.80 -3.82 -14.91
N ALA A 119 9.82 -4.43 -15.53
CA ALA A 119 9.73 -4.91 -16.90
C ALA A 119 9.01 -6.26 -17.04
N ASP A 120 8.97 -7.06 -15.97
CA ASP A 120 8.43 -8.42 -15.98
C ASP A 120 6.92 -8.47 -15.64
N LEU A 121 6.28 -7.30 -15.55
CA LEU A 121 4.86 -7.19 -15.23
C LEU A 121 4.00 -7.46 -16.47
N ALA A 122 3.06 -8.42 -16.35
CA ALA A 122 2.15 -8.74 -17.44
C ALA A 122 1.26 -7.53 -17.82
N PRO A 123 0.89 -7.37 -19.10
CA PRO A 123 0.13 -6.22 -19.57
C PRO A 123 -1.27 -6.10 -18.94
N THR A 124 -1.87 -7.24 -18.57
CA THR A 124 -3.15 -7.34 -17.84
C THR A 124 -3.05 -6.65 -16.47
N PHE A 125 -2.01 -6.97 -15.69
CA PHE A 125 -1.74 -6.33 -14.40
C PHE A 125 -1.33 -4.87 -14.55
N ALA A 126 -0.58 -4.51 -15.59
CA ALA A 126 -0.20 -3.12 -15.85
C ALA A 126 -1.42 -2.22 -16.13
N ALA A 127 -2.40 -2.72 -16.89
CA ALA A 127 -3.66 -2.01 -17.14
C ALA A 127 -4.49 -1.84 -15.87
N HIS A 128 -4.58 -2.89 -15.04
CA HIS A 128 -5.28 -2.84 -13.77
C HIS A 128 -4.61 -1.84 -12.80
N LEU A 129 -3.28 -1.85 -12.73
CA LEU A 129 -2.49 -0.95 -11.90
C LEU A 129 -2.68 0.53 -12.30
N LYS A 130 -2.76 0.84 -13.60
CA LYS A 130 -3.10 2.20 -14.08
C LYS A 130 -4.45 2.68 -13.56
N ARG A 131 -5.48 1.81 -13.56
CA ARG A 131 -6.81 2.15 -13.03
C ARG A 131 -6.78 2.42 -11.53
N VAL A 132 -6.04 1.59 -10.80
CA VAL A 132 -5.87 1.75 -9.35
C VAL A 132 -5.12 3.05 -9.04
N LEU A 133 -4.02 3.33 -9.73
CA LEU A 133 -3.23 4.56 -9.53
C LEU A 133 -4.03 5.84 -9.77
N ALA A 134 -4.99 5.84 -10.69
CA ALA A 134 -5.86 6.98 -10.92
C ALA A 134 -6.67 7.38 -9.66
N ALA A 135 -7.05 6.41 -8.83
CA ALA A 135 -7.73 6.68 -7.56
C ALA A 135 -6.81 7.34 -6.51
N PHE A 136 -5.49 7.23 -6.67
CA PHE A 136 -4.49 7.88 -5.82
C PHE A 136 -3.98 9.22 -6.41
N ALA A 137 -4.72 9.84 -7.33
CA ALA A 137 -4.30 11.09 -7.98
C ALA A 137 -4.01 12.22 -6.97
N GLN A 138 -4.78 12.32 -5.89
CA GLN A 138 -4.66 13.38 -4.86
C GLN A 138 -3.58 13.11 -3.81
N VAL A 139 -2.88 11.97 -3.89
CA VAL A 139 -1.84 11.56 -2.93
C VAL A 139 -0.46 11.84 -3.51
N ASN A 140 0.41 12.53 -2.80
CA ASN A 140 1.76 12.82 -3.27
C ASN A 140 2.71 11.73 -2.80
N ALA A 141 3.07 10.82 -3.71
CA ALA A 141 4.06 9.80 -3.41
C ALA A 141 5.42 10.22 -3.96
N ASP A 142 6.40 10.27 -3.08
CA ASP A 142 7.79 10.37 -3.46
C ASP A 142 8.40 8.96 -3.55
N LEU A 143 8.95 8.65 -4.72
CA LEU A 143 9.61 7.37 -4.99
C LEU A 143 10.95 7.26 -4.26
N ASN A 144 11.61 8.39 -4.01
CA ASN A 144 12.99 8.45 -3.56
C ASN A 144 13.11 8.54 -2.04
N SER A 145 12.13 9.11 -1.34
CA SER A 145 12.14 9.10 0.13
C SER A 145 11.65 7.76 0.68
N LEU A 146 12.58 6.97 1.23
CA LEU A 146 12.26 5.94 2.20
C LEU A 146 11.93 6.63 3.53
N GLY A 147 10.73 7.18 3.61
CA GLY A 147 10.12 7.41 4.91
C GLY A 147 10.05 6.09 5.71
N PRO A 148 9.97 6.15 7.04
CA PRO A 148 9.77 4.96 7.86
C PRO A 148 8.53 4.19 7.38
N THR A 149 8.59 2.85 7.42
CA THR A 149 7.43 2.01 7.07
C THR A 149 6.23 2.43 7.90
N PRO A 150 5.14 2.92 7.29
CA PRO A 150 4.02 3.43 8.04
C PRO A 150 3.33 2.30 8.79
N GLY A 151 2.96 2.57 10.04
CA GLY A 151 1.94 1.79 10.71
C GLY A 151 0.59 1.97 9.99
N PRO A 152 -0.30 0.96 10.03
CA PRO A 152 -1.61 1.11 9.41
C PRO A 152 -2.43 2.18 10.16
N PRO A 153 -3.28 2.94 9.45
CA PRO A 153 -4.11 3.96 10.06
C PRO A 153 -5.03 3.35 11.13
N ARG A 154 -5.13 4.01 12.30
CA ARG A 154 -5.81 3.50 13.51
C ARG A 154 -7.24 2.98 13.25
N HIS A 155 -7.97 3.64 12.34
CA HIS A 155 -9.37 3.32 12.03
C HIS A 155 -9.55 2.26 10.93
N GLN A 156 -8.46 1.86 10.25
CA GLN A 156 -8.52 0.87 9.15
C GLN A 156 -7.38 -0.16 9.22
N THR A 157 -6.91 -0.45 10.43
CA THR A 157 -5.77 -1.33 10.74
C THR A 157 -5.78 -2.66 9.99
N ARG A 158 -6.94 -3.34 9.97
CA ARG A 158 -7.08 -4.67 9.38
C ARG A 158 -6.98 -4.68 7.86
N ARG A 159 -7.49 -3.63 7.19
CA ARG A 159 -7.53 -3.54 5.72
C ARG A 159 -6.19 -3.05 5.16
N TYR A 160 -5.62 -2.01 5.79
CA TYR A 160 -4.32 -1.48 5.40
C TYR A 160 -3.17 -2.40 5.81
N GLY A 161 -3.27 -3.12 6.93
CA GLY A 161 -2.16 -3.92 7.46
C GLY A 161 -1.63 -4.92 6.43
N PHE A 162 -2.52 -5.66 5.77
CA PHE A 162 -2.13 -6.60 4.72
C PHE A 162 -1.48 -5.89 3.53
N ILE A 163 -2.15 -4.87 2.99
CA ILE A 163 -1.69 -4.13 1.82
C ILE A 163 -0.32 -3.49 2.09
N LEU A 164 -0.14 -2.87 3.25
CA LEU A 164 1.12 -2.27 3.65
C LEU A 164 2.22 -3.33 3.81
N ASN A 165 1.94 -4.48 4.42
CA ASN A 165 2.93 -5.56 4.52
C ASN A 165 3.37 -6.03 3.13
N CYS A 166 2.44 -6.20 2.19
CA CYS A 166 2.74 -6.54 0.80
C CYS A 166 3.57 -5.43 0.12
N CYS A 167 3.19 -4.16 0.29
CA CYS A 167 3.93 -3.02 -0.27
C CYS A 167 5.36 -2.92 0.30
N VAL A 168 5.54 -3.21 1.60
CA VAL A 168 6.86 -3.27 2.24
C VAL A 168 7.68 -4.41 1.64
N PHE A 169 7.08 -5.59 1.49
CA PHE A 169 7.74 -6.74 0.88
C PHE A 169 8.17 -6.47 -0.57
N ILE A 170 7.28 -5.87 -1.36
CA ILE A 170 7.56 -5.47 -2.73
C ILE A 170 8.73 -4.48 -2.78
N ARG A 171 8.67 -3.42 -1.98
CA ARG A 171 9.69 -2.36 -2.00
C ARG A 171 11.06 -2.81 -1.47
N THR A 172 11.09 -3.74 -0.50
CA THR A 172 12.33 -4.31 0.03
C THR A 172 13.01 -5.27 -0.95
N ASN A 173 12.23 -5.90 -1.84
CA ASN A 173 12.75 -6.83 -2.82
C ASN A 173 12.94 -6.18 -4.20
N LEU A 174 12.30 -5.05 -4.52
CA LEU A 174 12.53 -4.36 -5.79
C LEU A 174 13.93 -3.71 -5.81
N LEU A 175 14.76 -4.15 -6.75
CA LEU A 175 16.08 -3.59 -7.00
C LEU A 175 16.02 -2.66 -8.23
N PRO A 176 16.60 -1.45 -8.18
CA PRO A 176 16.69 -0.59 -9.35
C PRO A 176 17.57 -1.26 -10.42
N LYS A 177 17.18 -1.15 -11.69
CA LYS A 177 18.01 -1.63 -12.81
C LYS A 177 19.33 -0.84 -12.88
N PRO A 178 20.46 -1.49 -13.19
CA PRO A 178 21.75 -0.80 -13.37
C PRO A 178 21.73 0.22 -14.52
N THR A 179 20.81 0.06 -15.49
CA THR A 179 20.55 1.02 -16.58
C THR A 179 19.79 2.28 -16.16
N GLY A 180 19.37 2.40 -14.89
CA GLY A 180 18.72 3.60 -14.35
C GLY A 180 17.23 3.76 -14.71
N GLN A 181 16.68 2.93 -15.60
CA GLN A 181 15.25 2.92 -15.93
C GLN A 181 14.61 1.58 -15.53
N GLY A 182 13.76 1.64 -14.50
CA GLY A 182 12.93 0.53 -14.07
C GLY A 182 13.50 -0.30 -12.91
N TYR A 183 12.70 -1.25 -12.43
CA TYR A 183 13.06 -2.15 -11.34
C TYR A 183 13.10 -3.61 -11.81
N ILE A 184 13.95 -4.40 -11.18
CA ILE A 184 14.00 -5.86 -11.26
C ILE A 184 13.53 -6.39 -9.92
N PHE A 185 12.68 -7.41 -9.97
CA PHE A 185 12.39 -8.19 -8.79
C PHE A 185 13.29 -9.43 -8.82
N PRO A 186 14.37 -9.49 -8.02
CA PRO A 186 15.12 -10.71 -7.85
C PRO A 186 14.13 -11.77 -7.36
N ALA A 187 14.33 -13.01 -7.79
CA ALA A 187 13.59 -14.11 -7.23
C ALA A 187 13.92 -14.20 -5.73
N PHE A 188 13.08 -13.61 -4.88
CA PHE A 188 13.18 -13.66 -3.42
C PHE A 188 13.28 -15.10 -2.88
N LEU A 189 12.85 -16.07 -3.69
CA LEU A 189 13.02 -17.50 -3.48
C LEU A 189 14.49 -17.94 -3.35
N ILE A 190 15.45 -17.13 -3.85
CA ILE A 190 16.89 -17.44 -3.83
C ILE A 190 17.50 -17.07 -2.47
N ASP A 191 16.98 -16.04 -1.79
CA ASP A 191 17.50 -15.63 -0.47
C ASP A 191 16.93 -16.52 0.64
N LYS A 192 17.76 -17.46 1.12
CA LYS A 192 17.42 -18.41 2.19
C LYS A 192 16.97 -17.73 3.49
N LYS A 193 17.50 -16.54 3.83
CA LYS A 193 17.14 -15.87 5.09
C LYS A 193 15.75 -15.27 5.02
N GLN A 194 15.46 -14.56 3.93
CA GLN A 194 14.13 -14.00 3.71
C GLN A 194 13.07 -15.10 3.56
N MET A 195 13.36 -16.11 2.73
CA MET A 195 12.45 -17.24 2.55
C MET A 195 12.23 -18.02 3.85
N GLY A 196 13.26 -18.18 4.68
CA GLY A 196 13.13 -18.78 6.01
C GLY A 196 12.17 -18.02 6.92
N GLY A 197 12.27 -16.68 6.96
CA GLY A 197 11.36 -15.85 7.76
C GLY A 197 9.91 -15.87 7.27
N ILE A 198 9.69 -15.95 5.95
CA ILE A 198 8.33 -16.10 5.39
C ILE A 198 7.79 -17.50 5.73
N PHE A 199 8.63 -18.55 5.60
CA PHE A 199 8.24 -19.92 5.91
C PHE A 199 7.90 -20.10 7.40
N GLU A 200 8.67 -19.49 8.31
CA GLU A 200 8.35 -19.51 9.75
C GLU A 200 6.99 -18.88 10.03
N LYS A 201 6.70 -17.72 9.43
CA LYS A 201 5.40 -17.05 9.55
C LYS A 201 4.27 -17.90 8.96
N PHE A 202 4.52 -18.51 7.81
CA PHE A 202 3.60 -19.46 7.17
C PHE A 202 3.26 -20.59 8.14
N VAL A 203 4.26 -21.32 8.65
CA VAL A 203 4.06 -22.46 9.56
C VAL A 203 3.31 -22.03 10.82
N ARG A 204 3.72 -20.92 11.45
CA ARG A 204 3.06 -20.38 12.64
C ARG A 204 1.58 -20.07 12.38
N ASN A 205 1.27 -19.37 11.29
CA ASN A 205 -0.11 -18.98 10.97
C ASN A 205 -0.96 -20.17 10.48
N PHE A 206 -0.34 -21.12 9.78
CA PHE A 206 -0.97 -22.36 9.37
C PHE A 206 -1.42 -23.17 10.58
N TYR A 207 -0.51 -23.47 11.51
CA TYR A 207 -0.87 -24.18 12.75
C TYR A 207 -1.88 -23.41 13.59
N ARG A 208 -1.75 -22.09 13.71
CA ARG A 208 -2.70 -21.26 14.45
C ARG A 208 -4.14 -21.35 13.92
N ARG A 209 -4.35 -21.58 12.62
CA ARG A 209 -5.66 -21.58 11.97
C ARG A 209 -6.24 -22.97 11.73
N GLU A 210 -5.40 -23.89 11.25
CA GLU A 210 -5.82 -25.21 10.80
C GLU A 210 -5.71 -26.28 11.89
N GLN A 211 -4.86 -26.08 12.90
CA GLN A 211 -4.74 -27.02 14.01
C GLN A 211 -5.85 -26.79 15.04
N LYS A 212 -7.01 -27.40 14.79
CA LYS A 212 -8.21 -27.31 15.66
C LYS A 212 -8.32 -28.46 16.67
N GLN A 213 -7.47 -29.49 16.59
CA GLN A 213 -7.45 -30.63 17.50
C GLN A 213 -6.01 -31.04 17.83
N TYR A 214 -5.81 -31.45 19.08
CA TYR A 214 -4.57 -32.00 19.64
C TYR A 214 -4.62 -33.53 19.60
#